data_AF-A0A1J5QW77-F1
#
_entry.id   AF-A0A1J5QW77-F1
#
_cell.length_a   1.000
_cell.length_b   1.000
_cell.length_c   1.000
_cell.angle_alpha   90.00
_cell.angle_beta   90.00
_cell.angle_gamma   90.00
#
_symmetry.space_group_name_H-M   'P 1'
#
loop_
_entity.id
_entity.type
_entity.pdbx_description
1 polymer ?
#
loop_
_entity_poly.entity_id
_entity_poly.type
_entity_poly.pdbx_seq_one_letter_code
_entity_poly.pdbx_strand_id
1 'polypeptide(L)'
;MNPAPPKSARRKSRELALQGLFEWLVSGSDAGAIEAYLHERFPTIKLDAEHFKQLLHGCIEQAGELDALLQPYLDRPTRELSPVEHALLLLGAYELRALVEVPYRVIINEAVELAKVYGGTDGFKYVNGVLDRVAPQLREAETGVRAAPPPPQPRLAPEPAVSTVPVSVKPRSAARPARAPGAPGARESRETAPRRAAPRKERSR
;
A
#
# COMPACT_ATOMS: atom_id res chain seq x y z
N MET A 1 1.35 -30.92 -6.76
CA MET A 1 2.53 -30.12 -6.35
C MET A 1 2.88 -29.20 -7.51
N ASN A 2 2.62 -27.89 -7.42
CA ASN A 2 3.22 -26.95 -8.37
C ASN A 2 4.72 -26.85 -8.06
N PRO A 3 5.61 -26.90 -9.07
CA PRO A 3 7.04 -26.76 -8.85
C PRO A 3 7.35 -25.38 -8.27
N ALA A 4 8.30 -25.32 -7.34
CA ALA A 4 8.75 -24.06 -6.76
C ALA A 4 9.27 -23.14 -7.90
N PRO A 5 8.86 -21.87 -7.95
CA PRO A 5 9.23 -20.97 -9.02
C PRO A 5 10.73 -20.65 -9.00
N PRO A 6 11.30 -20.24 -10.15
CA PRO A 6 12.73 -20.00 -10.26
C PRO A 6 13.18 -18.90 -9.30
N LYS A 7 14.43 -18.98 -8.81
CA LYS A 7 15.01 -18.01 -7.87
C LYS A 7 14.85 -16.55 -8.33
N SER A 8 14.94 -16.31 -9.65
CA SER A 8 14.73 -14.99 -10.25
C SER A 8 13.29 -14.47 -10.13
N ALA A 9 12.28 -15.35 -10.13
CA ALA A 9 10.88 -14.97 -9.95
C ALA A 9 10.60 -14.57 -8.49
N ARG A 10 11.17 -15.29 -7.51
CA ARG A 10 11.06 -14.91 -6.09
C ARG A 10 11.74 -13.57 -5.79
N ARG A 11 12.94 -13.34 -6.35
CA ARG A 11 13.61 -12.04 -6.25
C ARG A 11 12.75 -10.90 -6.81
N LYS A 12 12.17 -11.08 -8.00
CA LYS A 12 11.24 -10.09 -8.59
C LYS A 12 9.98 -9.86 -7.75
N SER A 13 9.52 -10.90 -7.05
CA SER A 13 8.38 -10.77 -6.13
C SER A 13 8.72 -9.87 -4.95
N ARG A 14 9.93 -10.00 -4.38
CA ARG A 14 10.43 -9.09 -3.34
C ARG A 14 10.62 -7.67 -3.84
N GLU A 15 11.19 -7.50 -5.04
CA GLU A 15 11.35 -6.17 -5.66
C GLU A 15 10.00 -5.47 -5.85
N LEU A 16 8.97 -6.19 -6.30
CA LEU A 16 7.64 -5.63 -6.47
C LEU A 16 6.93 -5.40 -5.13
N ALA A 17 7.08 -6.32 -4.17
CA ALA A 17 6.53 -6.16 -2.82
C ALA A 17 7.13 -4.94 -2.11
N LEU A 18 8.44 -4.70 -2.25
CA LEU A 18 9.10 -3.50 -1.74
C LEU A 18 8.47 -2.22 -2.30
N GLN A 19 8.19 -2.17 -3.60
CA GLN A 19 7.53 -1.01 -4.23
C GLN A 19 6.11 -0.82 -3.69
N GLY A 20 5.36 -1.92 -3.47
CA GLY A 20 4.04 -1.86 -2.88
C GLY A 20 4.04 -1.40 -1.43
N LEU A 21 4.98 -1.89 -0.62
CA LEU A 21 5.13 -1.46 0.77
C LEU A 21 5.57 0.00 0.88
N PHE A 22 6.45 0.46 -0.01
CA PHE A 22 6.80 1.87 -0.10
C PHE A 22 5.56 2.72 -0.39
N GLU A 23 4.76 2.34 -1.39
CA GLU A 23 3.53 3.06 -1.73
C GLU A 23 2.56 3.07 -0.54
N TRP A 24 2.38 1.93 0.13
CA TRP A 24 1.55 1.81 1.32
C TRP A 24 2.01 2.76 2.44
N LEU A 25 3.31 2.81 2.73
CA LEU A 25 3.88 3.69 3.77
C LEU A 25 3.71 5.18 3.44
N VAL A 26 3.79 5.55 2.17
CA VAL A 26 3.74 6.96 1.74
C VAL A 26 2.31 7.46 1.54
N SER A 27 1.43 6.65 0.95
CA SER A 27 0.06 7.08 0.61
C SER A 27 -1.01 6.54 1.54
N GLY A 28 -0.73 5.48 2.31
CA GLY A 28 -1.73 4.80 3.15
C GLY A 28 -2.82 4.11 2.34
N SER A 29 -2.56 3.82 1.06
CA SER A 29 -3.53 3.19 0.16
C SER A 29 -3.84 1.74 0.56
N ASP A 30 -5.02 1.25 0.19
CA ASP A 30 -5.40 -0.14 0.43
C ASP A 30 -4.49 -1.13 -0.33
N ALA A 31 -4.18 -2.27 0.30
CA ALA A 31 -3.30 -3.28 -0.26
C ALA A 31 -3.79 -3.82 -1.62
N GLY A 32 -5.09 -4.02 -1.78
CA GLY A 32 -5.68 -4.47 -3.05
C GLY A 32 -5.59 -3.41 -4.15
N ALA A 33 -5.74 -2.13 -3.79
CA ALA A 33 -5.55 -1.03 -4.74
C ALA A 33 -4.09 -0.93 -5.21
N ILE A 34 -3.13 -1.10 -4.29
CA ILE A 34 -1.69 -1.12 -4.59
C ILE A 34 -1.35 -2.31 -5.49
N GLU A 35 -1.86 -3.51 -5.17
CA GLU A 35 -1.67 -4.71 -5.99
C GLU A 35 -2.18 -4.50 -7.42
N ALA A 36 -3.39 -3.97 -7.59
CA ALA A 36 -3.97 -3.68 -8.90
C ALA A 36 -3.11 -2.68 -9.69
N TYR A 37 -2.68 -1.59 -9.04
CA TYR A 37 -1.80 -0.59 -9.64
C TYR A 37 -0.47 -1.18 -10.12
N LEU A 38 0.18 -2.01 -9.30
CA LEU A 38 1.45 -2.64 -9.64
C LEU A 38 1.29 -3.63 -10.80
N HIS A 39 0.18 -4.36 -10.86
CA HIS A 39 -0.14 -5.24 -11.99
C HIS A 39 -0.31 -4.46 -13.31
N GLU A 40 -0.98 -3.31 -13.29
CA GLU A 40 -1.13 -2.45 -14.46
C GLU A 40 0.20 -1.79 -14.87
N ARG A 41 1.03 -1.41 -13.89
CA ARG A 41 2.33 -0.78 -14.11
C ARG A 41 3.35 -1.75 -14.73
N PHE A 42 3.30 -3.02 -14.35
CA PHE A 42 4.27 -4.05 -14.75
C PHE A 42 3.60 -5.31 -15.33
N PRO A 43 2.86 -5.21 -16.45
CA PRO A 43 2.01 -6.30 -16.95
C PRO A 43 2.78 -7.54 -17.44
N THR A 44 4.08 -7.40 -17.70
CA THR A 44 4.93 -8.47 -18.25
C THR A 44 5.94 -9.02 -17.23
N ILE A 45 5.85 -8.61 -15.97
CA ILE A 45 6.78 -9.06 -14.94
C ILE A 45 6.62 -10.56 -14.68
N LYS A 46 7.72 -11.30 -14.82
CA LYS A 46 7.79 -12.73 -14.50
C LYS A 46 8.17 -12.91 -13.03
N LEU A 47 7.19 -12.91 -12.15
CA LEU A 47 7.35 -13.10 -10.70
C LEU A 47 6.58 -14.33 -10.21
N ASP A 48 6.77 -14.67 -8.94
CA ASP A 48 5.95 -15.65 -8.22
C ASP A 48 4.77 -14.92 -7.59
N ALA A 49 3.59 -15.02 -8.20
CA ALA A 49 2.43 -14.21 -7.83
C ALA A 49 1.94 -14.53 -6.41
N GLU A 50 2.02 -15.79 -6.00
CA GLU A 50 1.61 -16.21 -4.67
C GLU A 50 2.57 -15.65 -3.63
N HIS A 51 3.88 -15.75 -3.89
CA HIS A 51 4.88 -15.17 -3.00
C HIS A 51 4.78 -13.64 -2.93
N PHE A 52 4.59 -12.94 -4.06
CA PHE A 52 4.35 -11.51 -4.06
C PHE A 52 3.14 -11.12 -3.21
N LYS A 53 2.00 -11.80 -3.41
CA LYS A 53 0.77 -11.53 -2.66
C LYS A 53 0.96 -11.78 -1.17
N GLN A 54 1.59 -12.91 -0.82
CA GLN A 54 1.91 -13.25 0.56
C GLN A 54 2.80 -12.18 1.22
N LEU A 55 3.82 -11.69 0.52
CA LEU A 55 4.70 -10.64 1.02
C LEU A 55 3.95 -9.32 1.21
N LEU A 56 3.23 -8.84 0.19
CA LEU A 56 2.57 -7.54 0.23
C LEU A 56 1.47 -7.51 1.30
N HIS A 57 0.48 -8.41 1.19
CA HIS A 57 -0.66 -8.43 2.11
C HIS A 57 -0.24 -8.83 3.51
N GLY A 58 0.61 -9.86 3.64
CA GLY A 58 1.07 -10.33 4.94
C GLY A 58 1.86 -9.29 5.73
N CYS A 59 2.69 -8.48 5.05
CA CYS A 59 3.38 -7.37 5.69
C CYS A 59 2.41 -6.28 6.14
N ILE A 60 1.45 -5.88 5.29
CA ILE A 60 0.49 -4.81 5.62
C ILE A 60 -0.43 -5.23 6.77
N GLU A 61 -0.97 -6.44 6.72
CA GLU A 61 -1.87 -6.98 7.75
C GLU A 61 -1.18 -7.08 9.12
N GLN A 62 0.10 -7.44 9.14
CA GLN A 62 0.88 -7.63 10.36
C GLN A 62 1.77 -6.43 10.70
N ALA A 63 1.65 -5.30 10.01
CA ALA A 63 2.60 -4.20 10.12
C ALA A 63 2.80 -3.71 11.56
N GLY A 64 1.71 -3.59 12.33
CA GLY A 64 1.80 -3.19 13.74
C GLY A 64 2.54 -4.19 14.62
N GLU A 65 2.38 -5.49 14.39
CA GLU A 65 3.13 -6.53 15.12
C GLU A 65 4.60 -6.57 14.70
N LEU A 66 4.87 -6.40 13.41
CA LEU A 66 6.22 -6.36 12.85
C LEU A 66 6.97 -5.12 13.36
N ASP A 67 6.32 -3.96 13.41
CA ASP A 67 6.90 -2.74 13.98
C ASP A 67 7.21 -2.92 15.47
N ALA A 68 6.29 -3.50 16.25
CA ALA A 68 6.54 -3.78 17.66
C ALA A 68 7.68 -4.79 17.87
N LEU A 69 7.82 -5.77 16.97
CA LEU A 69 8.93 -6.73 16.98
C LEU A 69 10.27 -6.06 16.63
N LEU A 70 10.27 -5.14 15.68
CA LEU A 70 11.47 -4.45 15.20
C LEU A 70 11.95 -3.37 16.18
N GLN A 71 11.03 -2.65 16.81
CA GLN A 71 11.30 -1.45 17.61
C GLN A 71 12.42 -1.62 18.67
N PRO A 72 12.53 -2.75 19.41
CA PRO A 72 13.61 -2.95 20.38
C PRO A 72 15.02 -3.03 19.76
N TYR A 73 15.11 -3.28 18.45
CA TYR A 73 16.36 -3.36 17.70
C TYR A 73 16.69 -2.06 16.94
N LEU A 74 15.74 -1.13 16.88
CA LEU A 74 15.93 0.17 16.25
C LEU A 74 16.55 1.17 17.24
N ASP A 75 17.33 2.09 16.70
CA ASP A 75 17.88 3.24 17.42
C ASP A 75 16.92 4.44 17.44
N ARG A 76 15.87 4.39 16.64
CA ARG A 76 14.84 5.44 16.48
C ARG A 76 13.45 4.82 16.24
N PRO A 77 12.36 5.60 16.39
CA PRO A 77 11.02 5.14 16.02
C PRO A 77 10.93 4.72 14.55
N THR A 78 10.06 3.77 14.21
CA THR A 78 9.81 3.35 12.80
C THR A 78 9.43 4.53 11.89
N ARG A 79 8.65 5.49 12.40
CA ARG A 79 8.28 6.73 11.68
C ARG A 79 9.45 7.66 11.32
N GLU A 80 10.63 7.45 11.91
CA GLU A 80 11.87 8.22 11.62
C GLU A 80 12.82 7.45 10.69
N LEU A 81 12.42 6.27 10.23
CA LEU A 81 13.11 5.55 9.16
C LEU A 81 12.74 6.15 7.81
N SER A 82 13.63 6.01 6.83
CA SER A 82 13.20 6.25 5.44
C SER A 82 12.15 5.20 5.04
N PRO A 83 11.17 5.53 4.17
CA PRO A 83 10.16 4.57 3.76
C PRO A 83 10.73 3.29 3.13
N VAL A 84 11.88 3.39 2.46
CA VAL A 84 12.58 2.23 1.89
C VAL A 84 13.19 1.34 2.98
N GLU A 85 13.87 1.91 3.97
CA GLU A 85 14.40 1.13 5.11
C GLU A 85 13.25 0.45 5.87
N HIS A 86 12.17 1.19 6.15
CA HIS A 86 11.02 0.66 6.86
C HIS A 86 10.37 -0.49 6.08
N ALA A 87 10.11 -0.32 4.79
CA ALA A 87 9.56 -1.37 3.95
C ALA A 87 10.45 -2.62 3.91
N LEU A 88 11.78 -2.47 3.82
CA LEU A 88 12.71 -3.59 3.82
C LEU A 88 12.76 -4.33 5.16
N LEU A 89 12.67 -3.61 6.27
CA LEU A 89 12.62 -4.22 7.59
C LEU A 89 11.31 -4.97 7.81
N LEU A 90 10.18 -4.41 7.40
CA LEU A 90 8.89 -5.11 7.42
C LEU A 90 8.93 -6.39 6.58
N LEU A 91 9.44 -6.28 5.35
CA LEU A 91 9.56 -7.41 4.43
C LEU A 91 10.45 -8.51 5.01
N GLY A 92 11.65 -8.15 5.47
CA GLY A 92 12.61 -9.10 6.06
C GLY A 92 12.08 -9.76 7.34
N ALA A 93 11.47 -8.99 8.24
CA ALA A 93 10.89 -9.51 9.46
C ALA A 93 9.71 -10.45 9.18
N TYR A 94 8.86 -10.11 8.21
CA TYR A 94 7.76 -10.97 7.79
C TYR A 94 8.27 -12.29 7.22
N GLU A 95 9.24 -12.27 6.31
CA GLU A 95 9.82 -13.50 5.76
C GLU A 95 10.48 -14.37 6.86
N LEU A 96 11.21 -13.73 7.77
CA LEU A 96 11.81 -14.42 8.92
C LEU A 96 10.74 -15.06 9.80
N ARG A 97 9.55 -14.47 9.93
CA ARG A 97 8.46 -15.02 10.75
C ARG A 97 7.63 -16.09 10.04
N ALA A 98 7.29 -15.85 8.77
CA ALA A 98 6.24 -16.60 8.06
C ALA A 98 6.79 -17.66 7.09
N LEU A 99 7.97 -17.45 6.50
CA LEU A 99 8.50 -18.30 5.42
C LEU A 99 9.55 -19.26 5.94
N VAL A 100 9.13 -20.22 6.77
CA VAL A 100 10.05 -21.12 7.49
C VAL A 100 10.96 -21.93 6.57
N GLU A 101 10.53 -22.18 5.34
CA GLU A 101 11.27 -22.91 4.32
C GLU A 101 12.42 -22.13 3.67
N VAL A 102 12.49 -20.80 3.86
CA VAL A 102 13.57 -19.97 3.33
C VAL A 102 14.63 -19.76 4.43
N PRO A 103 15.90 -20.17 4.21
CA PRO A 103 16.94 -19.99 5.21
C PRO A 103 17.13 -18.52 5.57
N TYR A 104 17.27 -18.21 6.86
CA TYR A 104 17.33 -16.83 7.34
C TYR A 104 18.42 -15.99 6.65
N ARG A 105 19.61 -16.57 6.38
CA ARG A 105 20.71 -15.88 5.69
C ARG A 105 20.35 -15.45 4.27
N VAL A 106 19.51 -16.20 3.57
CA VAL A 106 19.03 -15.84 2.23
C VAL A 106 18.11 -14.64 2.32
N ILE A 107 17.18 -14.63 3.28
CA ILE A 107 16.26 -13.51 3.50
C ILE A 107 17.04 -12.21 3.77
N ILE A 108 17.99 -12.25 4.72
CA ILE A 108 18.82 -11.08 5.06
C ILE A 108 19.61 -10.61 3.85
N ASN A 109 20.28 -11.53 3.13
CA ASN A 109 21.05 -11.18 1.94
C ASN A 109 20.18 -10.51 0.86
N GLU A 110 18.99 -11.04 0.57
CA GLU A 110 18.08 -10.45 -0.42
C GLU A 110 17.60 -9.06 0.02
N ALA A 111 17.26 -8.87 1.30
CA ALA A 111 16.88 -7.55 1.83
C ALA A 111 18.02 -6.53 1.71
N VAL A 112 19.27 -6.95 1.97
CA VAL A 112 20.47 -6.11 1.84
C VAL A 112 20.76 -5.76 0.38
N GLU A 113 20.62 -6.72 -0.54
CA GLU A 113 20.78 -6.45 -1.97
C GLU A 113 19.74 -5.46 -2.48
N LEU A 114 18.49 -5.55 -2.02
CA LEU A 114 17.46 -4.56 -2.34
C LEU A 114 17.79 -3.19 -1.72
N ALA A 115 18.29 -3.15 -0.49
CA ALA A 115 18.71 -1.92 0.17
C ALA A 115 19.84 -1.20 -0.60
N LYS A 116 20.75 -1.94 -1.25
CA LYS A 116 21.80 -1.36 -2.10
C LYS A 116 21.24 -0.71 -3.37
N VAL A 117 20.14 -1.24 -3.90
CA VAL A 117 19.52 -0.75 -5.14
C VAL A 117 18.57 0.42 -4.88
N TYR A 118 17.79 0.37 -3.80
CA TYR A 118 16.70 1.32 -3.53
C TYR A 118 16.97 2.26 -2.36
N GLY A 119 17.89 1.92 -1.45
CA GLY A 119 18.17 2.68 -0.24
C GLY A 119 19.16 3.83 -0.44
N GLY A 120 19.31 4.65 0.60
CA GLY A 120 20.30 5.73 0.63
C GLY A 120 21.73 5.23 0.86
N THR A 121 22.69 6.16 0.84
CA THR A 121 24.09 5.90 1.20
C THR A 121 24.13 5.29 2.60
N ASP A 122 24.55 4.03 2.70
CA ASP A 122 24.60 3.20 3.92
C ASP A 122 23.29 2.54 4.43
N GLY A 123 22.15 2.70 3.76
CA GLY A 123 20.89 2.06 4.18
C GLY A 123 20.98 0.53 4.28
N PHE A 124 21.77 -0.09 3.40
CA PHE A 124 22.02 -1.53 3.43
C PHE A 124 22.74 -2.02 4.68
N LYS A 125 23.63 -1.21 5.28
CA LYS A 125 24.31 -1.56 6.54
C LYS A 125 23.32 -1.57 7.70
N TYR A 126 22.40 -0.60 7.70
CA TYR A 126 21.35 -0.49 8.71
C TYR A 126 20.39 -1.69 8.64
N VAL A 127 19.86 -1.99 7.46
CA VAL A 127 18.96 -3.14 7.23
C VAL A 127 19.64 -4.45 7.65
N ASN A 128 20.91 -4.66 7.26
CA ASN A 128 21.65 -5.85 7.68
C ASN A 128 21.75 -5.95 9.21
N GLY A 129 22.20 -4.87 9.87
CA GLY A 129 22.45 -4.87 11.31
C GLY A 129 21.18 -5.03 12.16
N VAL A 130 20.01 -4.58 11.68
CA VAL A 130 18.74 -4.81 12.36
C VAL A 130 18.28 -6.25 12.15
N LEU A 131 18.22 -6.74 10.91
CA LEU A 131 17.71 -8.08 10.62
C LEU A 131 18.59 -9.19 11.22
N ASP A 132 19.92 -9.01 11.29
CA ASP A 132 20.82 -9.95 11.96
C ASP A 132 20.53 -10.08 13.47
N ARG A 133 20.04 -9.01 14.12
CA ARG A 133 19.69 -9.02 15.54
C ARG A 133 18.29 -9.58 15.81
N VAL A 134 17.37 -9.41 14.84
CA VAL A 134 16.00 -9.94 14.91
C VAL A 134 15.95 -11.43 14.59
N ALA A 135 16.79 -11.90 13.66
CA ALA A 135 16.77 -13.29 13.21
C ALA A 135 16.88 -14.34 14.34
N PRO A 136 17.76 -14.20 15.36
CA PRO A 136 17.80 -15.13 16.49
C PRO A 136 16.50 -15.24 17.28
N GLN A 137 15.67 -14.20 17.31
CA GLN A 137 14.38 -14.23 18.01
C GLN A 137 13.32 -15.01 17.23
N LEU A 138 13.35 -14.93 15.89
CA LEU A 138 12.38 -15.61 15.02
C LEU A 138 12.84 -17.01 14.59
N ARG A 139 14.16 -17.24 14.59
CA ARG A 139 14.82 -18.41 13.96
C ARG A 139 15.88 -19.03 14.87
N GLU A 140 15.63 -19.09 16.18
CA GLU A 140 16.57 -19.66 17.15
C GLU A 140 17.08 -21.06 16.74
N ALA A 141 16.20 -21.88 16.15
CA ALA A 141 16.54 -23.22 15.66
C ALA A 141 17.56 -23.23 14.50
N GLU A 142 17.59 -22.19 13.66
CA GLU A 142 18.53 -22.07 12.53
C GLU A 142 19.79 -21.28 12.90
N THR A 143 19.69 -20.29 13.78
CA THR A 143 20.82 -19.48 14.21
C THR A 143 21.72 -20.21 15.19
N GLY A 144 21.15 -21.14 15.99
CA GLY A 144 21.85 -21.80 17.10
C GLY A 144 22.20 -20.84 18.23
N VAL A 145 21.65 -19.62 18.21
CA VAL A 145 21.90 -18.55 19.17
C VAL A 145 20.58 -18.12 19.74
N ARG A 146 20.43 -18.22 21.08
CA ARG A 146 19.29 -17.64 21.77
C ARG A 146 19.35 -16.12 21.64
N ALA A 147 18.24 -15.50 21.24
CA ALA A 147 18.17 -14.05 21.14
C ALA A 147 18.69 -13.40 22.42
N ALA A 148 19.71 -12.54 22.29
CA ALA A 148 20.11 -11.68 23.38
C ALA A 148 18.93 -10.76 23.72
N PRO A 149 18.70 -10.44 25.01
CA PRO A 149 17.68 -9.46 25.37
C PRO A 149 17.93 -8.17 24.57
N PRO A 150 16.87 -7.53 24.05
CA PRO A 150 17.04 -6.35 23.23
C PRO A 150 17.84 -5.29 23.99
N PRO A 151 18.71 -4.53 23.29
CA PRO A 151 19.49 -3.48 23.94
C PRO A 151 18.55 -2.52 24.69
N PRO A 152 18.97 -1.94 25.83
CA PRO A 152 18.16 -0.98 26.55
C PRO A 152 17.81 0.18 25.62
N GLN A 153 16.51 0.33 25.35
CA GLN A 153 16.01 1.32 24.41
C GLN A 153 16.43 2.73 24.87
N PRO A 154 16.86 3.61 23.96
CA PRO A 154 16.89 5.04 24.29
C PRO A 154 15.48 5.42 24.72
N ARG A 155 15.36 6.14 25.85
CA ARG A 155 14.06 6.50 26.44
C ARG A 155 13.26 7.30 25.41
N LEU A 156 12.40 6.63 24.65
CA LEU A 156 11.47 7.27 23.75
C LEU A 156 10.61 8.22 24.59
N ALA A 157 10.62 9.51 24.23
CA ALA A 157 9.71 10.47 24.83
C ALA A 157 8.28 9.95 24.62
N PRO A 158 7.37 10.12 25.60
CA PRO A 158 5.98 9.72 25.44
C PRO A 158 5.43 10.35 24.17
N GLU A 159 4.77 9.52 23.34
CA GLU A 159 4.19 9.99 22.09
C GLU A 159 3.20 11.13 22.37
N PRO A 160 3.22 12.23 21.58
CA PRO A 160 2.14 13.19 21.65
C PRO A 160 0.86 12.46 21.22
N ALA A 161 -0.20 12.59 22.03
CA ALA A 161 -1.50 12.01 21.75
C ALA A 161 -1.88 12.28 20.28
N VAL A 162 -2.16 11.20 19.54
CA VAL A 162 -2.59 11.26 18.15
C VAL A 162 -3.83 12.17 18.08
N SER A 163 -3.63 13.38 17.58
CA SER A 163 -4.73 14.27 17.21
C SER A 163 -5.40 13.64 16.01
N THR A 164 -6.46 12.87 16.27
CA THR A 164 -7.36 12.36 15.25
C THR A 164 -7.97 13.56 14.53
N VAL A 165 -7.37 13.94 13.41
CA VAL A 165 -8.01 14.87 12.48
C VAL A 165 -9.15 14.07 11.83
N PRO A 166 -10.42 14.44 12.03
CA PRO A 166 -11.49 13.74 11.34
C PRO A 166 -11.33 13.97 9.84
N VAL A 167 -11.12 12.90 9.09
CA VAL A 167 -11.22 12.92 7.62
C VAL A 167 -12.68 13.28 7.30
N SER A 168 -12.91 14.55 7.02
CA SER A 168 -14.20 15.06 6.55
C SER A 168 -14.39 14.58 5.11
N VAL A 169 -14.90 13.37 4.94
CA VAL A 169 -15.36 12.87 3.64
C VAL A 169 -16.55 13.73 3.21
N LYS A 170 -16.31 14.65 2.27
CA LYS A 170 -17.36 15.45 1.66
C LYS A 170 -18.26 14.50 0.85
N PRO A 171 -19.58 14.41 1.14
CA PRO A 171 -20.45 13.50 0.40
C PRO A 171 -20.51 13.95 -1.06
N ARG A 172 -20.28 12.99 -1.96
CA ARG A 172 -20.40 13.15 -3.41
C ARG A 172 -21.84 13.58 -3.74
N SER A 173 -21.96 14.71 -4.43
CA SER A 173 -23.21 15.33 -4.86
C SER A 173 -24.22 14.31 -5.40
N ALA A 174 -25.41 14.30 -4.81
CA ALA A 174 -26.54 13.48 -5.23
C ALA A 174 -26.95 13.80 -6.67
N ALA A 175 -27.17 12.74 -7.45
CA ALA A 175 -27.72 12.81 -8.79
C ALA A 175 -29.07 13.55 -8.81
N ARG A 176 -29.28 14.37 -9.84
CA ARG A 176 -30.55 15.07 -10.14
C ARG A 176 -31.72 14.07 -10.13
N PRO A 177 -32.87 14.41 -9.56
CA PRO A 177 -34.05 13.56 -9.69
C PRO A 177 -34.55 13.58 -11.14
N ALA A 178 -34.86 12.38 -11.64
CA ALA A 178 -35.54 12.15 -12.90
C ALA A 178 -36.93 12.80 -12.90
N ARG A 179 -37.23 13.55 -13.95
CA ARG A 179 -38.50 14.23 -14.20
C ARG A 179 -39.57 13.18 -14.55
N ALA A 180 -40.61 13.06 -13.72
CA ALA A 180 -41.77 12.20 -13.99
C ALA A 180 -42.60 12.72 -15.19
N PRO A 181 -43.27 11.84 -15.96
CA PRO A 181 -44.13 12.24 -17.07
C PRO A 181 -45.51 12.68 -16.55
N GLY A 182 -45.94 13.89 -16.93
CA GLY A 182 -47.28 14.41 -16.65
C GLY A 182 -48.32 13.80 -17.60
N ALA A 183 -49.41 13.29 -17.03
CA ALA A 183 -50.62 12.87 -17.74
C ALA A 183 -51.67 14.01 -17.78
N PRO A 184 -52.67 13.96 -18.70
CA PRO A 184 -53.41 15.14 -19.14
C PRO A 184 -54.79 15.31 -18.47
N GLY A 185 -55.25 16.56 -18.33
CA GLY A 185 -56.64 16.94 -18.03
C GLY A 185 -56.90 18.34 -18.58
N ALA A 186 -57.64 18.48 -19.67
CA ALA A 186 -59.08 18.81 -19.74
C ALA A 186 -59.38 20.23 -19.21
N ARG A 187 -59.44 21.24 -20.10
CA ARG A 187 -60.60 21.76 -20.88
C ARG A 187 -61.49 22.71 -20.07
N GLU A 188 -61.49 23.97 -20.50
CA GLU A 188 -62.60 24.93 -20.69
C GLU A 188 -62.08 26.35 -20.42
N SER A 189 -62.54 27.45 -21.01
CA SER A 189 -63.24 27.82 -22.25
C SER A 189 -63.51 29.34 -22.09
N ARG A 190 -63.63 30.06 -23.21
CA ARG A 190 -64.15 31.46 -23.39
C ARG A 190 -63.12 32.58 -23.16
N GLU A 191 -63.03 33.64 -23.96
CA GLU A 191 -63.78 34.07 -25.17
C GLU A 191 -62.98 35.18 -25.90
N THR A 192 -62.89 35.08 -27.24
CA THR A 192 -63.01 36.15 -28.30
C THR A 192 -62.32 37.52 -28.11
N ALA A 193 -61.41 38.05 -28.95
CA ALA A 193 -61.34 38.32 -30.41
C ALA A 193 -61.12 39.86 -30.64
N PRO A 194 -60.84 40.44 -31.84
CA PRO A 194 -59.94 40.05 -32.94
C PRO A 194 -59.10 41.20 -33.62
N ARG A 195 -58.15 40.79 -34.50
CA ARG A 195 -57.75 41.31 -35.85
C ARG A 195 -57.02 42.66 -36.08
N ARG A 196 -55.83 42.57 -36.73
CA ARG A 196 -55.45 43.07 -38.10
C ARG A 196 -53.99 42.64 -38.37
N ALA A 197 -53.65 41.73 -39.30
CA ALA A 197 -53.65 41.72 -40.77
C ALA A 197 -52.48 42.49 -41.47
N ALA A 198 -51.37 41.76 -41.74
CA ALA A 198 -50.51 41.67 -42.96
C ALA A 198 -49.81 42.95 -43.53
N PRO A 199 -48.89 42.88 -44.54
CA PRO A 199 -48.32 41.72 -45.27
C PRO A 199 -46.78 41.72 -45.55
N ARG A 200 -46.33 40.58 -46.10
CA ARG A 200 -45.13 40.24 -46.90
C ARG A 200 -44.53 41.34 -47.82
N LYS A 201 -43.18 41.35 -47.93
CA LYS A 201 -42.33 41.41 -49.16
C LYS A 201 -40.98 40.73 -48.77
N GLU A 202 -40.46 39.66 -49.35
CA GLU A 202 -40.08 39.33 -50.74
C GLU A 202 -38.91 40.16 -51.30
N ARG A 203 -37.78 39.45 -51.56
CA ARG A 203 -36.71 39.64 -52.59
C ARG A 203 -35.28 39.58 -52.03
N SER A 204 -34.51 38.57 -52.48
CA SER A 204 -33.36 38.67 -53.41
C SER A 204 -32.09 39.18 -52.71
N ARG A 205 -30.93 38.54 -52.75
CA ARG A 205 -30.24 37.69 -53.72
C ARG A 205 -29.35 36.68 -52.99
#